data_AF-A0A9W2VI60-F1
#
_entry.id   AF-A0A9W2VI60-F1
#
_cell.length_a   1.000
_cell.length_b   1.000
_cell.length_c   1.000
_cell.angle_alpha   90.00
_cell.angle_beta   90.00
_cell.angle_gamma   90.00
#
_symmetry.space_group_name_H-M   'P 1'
#
loop_
_entity.id
_entity.type
_entity.pdbx_description
1 polymer ?
#
loop_
_entity_poly.entity_id
_entity_poly.type
_entity_poly.pdbx_seq_one_letter_code
_entity_poly.pdbx_strand_id
1 'polypeptide(L)'
;MAVPTPPPPPVPPTKQQYLCQPLLDAVLANIRSPVFNHSLYRTFVPAMTAIHGPPITAPVVCTRKRRFEDDERQSIPNVLQGEVARLDPKFLVNLDPSHCSNNGTVHLICKLDANPFLQSVHRCMTSRLLQLPDKHSVTALLNTWAQSIHQACLSAA
;
A
#
# COMPACT_ATOMS: atom_id res chain seq x y z
N MET A 1 -33.97 -37.83 -5.93
CA MET A 1 -33.24 -38.20 -4.70
C MET A 1 -31.92 -37.44 -4.72
N ALA A 2 -31.71 -36.49 -3.81
CA ALA A 2 -30.47 -35.72 -3.75
C ALA A 2 -29.40 -36.54 -3.04
N VAL A 3 -28.28 -36.81 -3.72
CA VAL A 3 -27.13 -37.53 -3.17
C VAL A 3 -26.40 -36.58 -2.21
N PRO A 4 -26.08 -36.97 -0.96
CA PRO A 4 -25.30 -36.14 -0.06
C PRO A 4 -23.88 -35.99 -0.59
N THR A 5 -23.42 -34.74 -0.74
CA THR A 5 -22.03 -34.41 -1.05
C THR A 5 -21.13 -34.84 0.12
N PRO A 6 -19.99 -35.52 -0.15
CA PRO A 6 -19.07 -35.93 0.91
C PRO A 6 -18.40 -34.69 1.54
N PRO A 7 -18.09 -34.75 2.86
CA PRO A 7 -17.41 -33.65 3.55
C PRO A 7 -15.99 -33.44 2.98
N PRO A 8 -15.49 -32.20 2.97
CA PRO A 8 -14.16 -31.89 2.46
C PRO A 8 -13.07 -32.63 3.26
N PRO A 9 -12.00 -33.11 2.60
CA PRO A 9 -10.93 -33.84 3.27
C PRO A 9 -10.20 -32.93 4.29
N PRO A 10 -9.74 -33.49 5.43
CA PRO A 10 -8.96 -32.75 6.41
C PRO A 10 -7.68 -32.24 5.76
N VAL A 11 -7.51 -30.91 5.70
CA VAL A 11 -6.24 -30.29 5.29
C VAL A 11 -5.13 -30.73 6.26
N PRO A 12 -4.03 -31.34 5.76
CA PRO A 12 -2.92 -31.71 6.62
C PRO A 12 -2.32 -30.48 7.29
N PRO A 13 -2.10 -30.49 8.62
CA PRO A 13 -1.53 -29.35 9.32
C PRO A 13 -0.11 -29.08 8.84
N THR A 14 0.13 -27.87 8.36
CA THR A 14 1.49 -27.42 7.99
C THR A 14 2.34 -27.26 9.25
N LYS A 15 3.67 -27.44 9.17
CA LYS A 15 4.58 -27.31 10.34
C LYS A 15 4.42 -25.98 11.11
N GLN A 16 3.95 -24.92 10.45
CA GLN A 16 3.64 -23.64 11.10
C GLN A 16 2.42 -23.70 12.03
N GLN A 17 1.41 -24.53 11.74
CA GLN A 17 0.25 -24.72 12.62
C GLN A 17 0.66 -25.29 13.99
N TYR A 18 1.67 -26.16 14.04
CA TYR A 18 2.16 -26.74 15.29
C TYR A 18 2.86 -25.71 16.19
N LEU A 19 3.54 -24.72 15.61
CA LEU A 19 4.20 -23.67 16.37
C LEU A 19 3.19 -22.65 16.95
N CYS A 20 2.13 -22.38 16.21
CA CYS A 20 1.10 -21.40 16.58
C CYS A 20 -0.07 -22.02 17.36
N GLN A 21 -0.18 -23.34 17.44
CA GLN A 21 -1.30 -24.04 18.08
C GLN A 21 -1.54 -23.63 19.54
N PRO A 22 -0.52 -23.55 20.42
CA PRO A 22 -0.72 -23.11 21.80
C PRO A 22 -1.23 -21.66 21.89
N LEU A 23 -0.78 -20.82 20.95
CA LEU A 23 -1.21 -19.42 20.87
C LEU A 23 -2.66 -19.32 20.40
N LEU A 24 -3.02 -20.13 19.40
CA LEU A 24 -4.37 -20.19 18.85
C LEU A 24 -5.37 -20.71 19.90
N ASP A 25 -5.00 -21.75 20.64
CA ASP A 25 -5.83 -22.28 21.74
C ASP A 25 -6.00 -21.26 22.86
N ALA A 26 -4.94 -20.54 23.24
CA ALA A 26 -5.02 -19.47 24.23
C ALA A 26 -5.92 -18.31 23.76
N VAL A 27 -5.86 -17.94 22.49
CA VAL A 27 -6.74 -16.92 21.89
C VAL A 27 -8.20 -17.40 21.89
N LEU A 28 -8.46 -18.62 21.40
CA LEU A 28 -9.81 -19.19 21.33
C LEU A 28 -10.44 -19.34 22.72
N ALA A 29 -9.65 -19.72 23.73
CA ALA A 29 -10.12 -19.81 25.11
C ALA A 29 -10.50 -18.45 25.72
N ASN A 30 -9.86 -17.36 25.26
CA ASN A 30 -10.01 -16.03 25.86
C ASN A 30 -10.80 -15.04 25.00
N ILE A 31 -11.17 -15.36 23.76
CA ILE A 31 -11.80 -14.43 22.81
C ILE A 31 -13.15 -13.89 23.29
N ARG A 32 -13.84 -14.60 24.18
CA ARG A 32 -15.11 -14.17 24.79
C ARG A 32 -14.93 -13.29 26.02
N SER A 33 -13.69 -13.08 26.48
CA SER A 33 -13.41 -12.25 27.65
C SER A 33 -13.62 -10.76 27.32
N PRO A 34 -14.30 -9.99 28.18
CA PRO A 34 -14.56 -8.57 27.94
C PRO A 34 -13.28 -7.72 27.90
N VAL A 35 -12.16 -8.25 28.41
CA VAL A 35 -10.86 -7.56 28.41
C VAL A 35 -9.89 -8.10 27.35
N PHE A 36 -10.30 -9.08 26.53
CA PHE A 36 -9.41 -9.74 25.57
C PHE A 36 -8.75 -8.76 24.59
N ASN A 37 -9.53 -7.87 23.99
CA ASN A 37 -9.02 -6.84 23.09
C ASN A 37 -8.00 -5.92 23.77
N HIS A 38 -8.25 -5.54 25.03
CA HIS A 38 -7.32 -4.71 25.79
C HIS A 38 -5.99 -5.45 26.04
N SER A 39 -6.06 -6.73 26.42
CA SER A 39 -4.89 -7.57 26.63
C SER A 39 -4.09 -7.80 25.35
N LEU A 40 -4.76 -8.04 24.22
CA LEU A 40 -4.10 -8.15 22.91
C LEU A 40 -3.39 -6.85 22.55
N TYR A 41 -4.08 -5.71 22.68
CA TYR A 41 -3.52 -4.40 22.35
C TYR A 41 -2.28 -4.13 23.19
N ARG A 42 -2.34 -4.31 24.51
CA ARG A 42 -1.19 -4.13 25.41
C ARG A 42 0.00 -5.02 25.06
N THR A 43 -0.26 -6.26 24.67
CA THR A 43 0.79 -7.27 24.42
C THR A 43 1.47 -7.06 23.08
N PHE A 44 0.71 -6.79 22.02
CA PHE A 44 1.24 -6.77 20.66
C PHE A 44 1.57 -5.35 20.16
N VAL A 45 1.02 -4.29 20.74
CA VAL A 45 1.28 -2.91 20.28
C VAL A 45 2.75 -2.52 20.31
N PRO A 46 3.54 -2.79 21.37
CA PRO A 46 4.96 -2.43 21.36
C PRO A 46 5.73 -3.09 20.20
N ALA A 47 5.43 -4.35 19.90
CA ALA A 47 6.01 -5.07 18.77
C ALA A 47 5.51 -4.49 17.43
N MET A 48 4.22 -4.22 17.30
CA MET A 48 3.63 -3.60 16.10
C MET A 48 4.25 -2.22 15.82
N THR A 49 4.46 -1.40 16.86
CA THR A 49 5.12 -0.09 16.75
C THR A 49 6.60 -0.23 16.39
N ALA A 50 7.31 -1.25 16.89
CA ALA A 50 8.70 -1.49 16.55
C ALA A 50 8.89 -1.99 15.11
N ILE A 51 7.99 -2.86 14.61
CA ILE A 51 8.09 -3.42 13.25
C ILE A 51 7.59 -2.41 12.20
N HIS A 52 6.51 -1.68 12.49
CA HIS A 52 5.87 -0.79 11.51
C HIS A 52 6.28 0.68 11.67
N GLY A 53 7.02 1.02 12.73
CA GLY A 53 7.38 2.39 13.06
C GLY A 53 6.18 3.21 13.57
N PRO A 54 6.37 4.53 13.79
CA PRO A 54 5.26 5.42 14.11
C PRO A 54 4.19 5.30 13.03
N PRO A 55 2.90 5.06 13.36
CA PRO A 55 1.86 5.23 12.37
C PRO A 55 1.99 6.65 11.83
N ILE A 56 2.04 6.83 10.51
CA ILE A 56 1.96 8.15 9.88
C ILE A 56 0.59 8.71 10.29
N THR A 57 0.55 9.41 11.42
CA THR A 57 -0.64 9.99 11.99
C THR A 57 -0.56 11.46 11.67
N ALA A 58 -1.39 11.90 10.72
CA ALA A 58 -1.70 13.32 10.61
C ALA A 58 -2.29 13.79 11.95
N PRO A 59 -2.00 15.02 12.38
CA PRO A 59 -2.43 15.50 13.69
C PRO A 59 -3.96 15.45 13.77
N VAL A 60 -4.46 14.87 14.86
CA VAL A 60 -5.90 14.80 15.13
C VAL A 60 -6.41 16.21 15.38
N VAL A 61 -7.04 16.81 14.37
CA VAL A 61 -7.75 18.07 14.54
C VAL A 61 -8.96 17.80 15.43
N CYS A 62 -8.93 18.38 16.62
CA CYS A 62 -10.04 18.40 17.57
C CYS A 62 -11.32 18.87 16.86
N THR A 63 -12.36 18.04 16.84
CA THR A 63 -13.66 18.35 16.21
C THR A 63 -14.39 19.42 17.02
N ARG A 64 -13.98 20.68 16.85
CA ARG A 64 -14.77 21.82 17.30
C ARG A 64 -15.97 21.95 16.36
N LYS A 65 -17.14 21.52 16.84
CA LYS A 65 -18.45 21.74 16.20
C LYS A 65 -18.51 23.13 15.58
N ARG A 66 -18.47 23.22 14.25
CA ARG A 66 -18.97 24.38 13.52
C ARG A 66 -19.86 23.90 12.39
N ARG A 67 -20.92 24.68 12.19
CA ARG A 67 -22.18 24.25 11.61
C ARG A 67 -22.03 23.83 10.15
N PHE A 68 -22.91 22.92 9.79
CA PHE A 68 -23.23 22.44 8.47
C PHE A 68 -23.62 23.61 7.55
N GLU A 69 -22.80 23.90 6.55
CA GLU A 69 -23.21 24.44 5.25
C GLU A 69 -22.69 23.46 4.20
N ASP A 70 -23.63 22.90 3.46
CA ASP A 70 -23.50 21.76 2.55
C ASP A 70 -23.52 22.33 1.13
N ASP A 71 -22.38 22.82 0.61
CA ASP A 71 -22.30 23.26 -0.80
C ASP A 71 -20.87 23.26 -1.43
N GLU A 72 -19.78 23.17 -0.66
CA GLU A 72 -18.39 23.19 -1.21
C GLU A 72 -17.66 21.83 -1.25
N ARG A 73 -18.34 20.70 -0.99
CA ARG A 73 -17.67 19.41 -0.69
C ARG A 73 -17.25 18.56 -1.89
N GLN A 74 -17.19 19.11 -3.10
CA GLN A 74 -16.93 18.31 -4.30
C GLN A 74 -15.67 18.72 -5.08
N SER A 75 -14.87 19.66 -4.58
CA SER A 75 -13.63 20.10 -5.23
C SER A 75 -12.41 19.95 -4.32
N ILE A 76 -11.23 19.77 -4.93
CA ILE A 76 -9.97 19.65 -4.19
C ILE A 76 -9.66 21.00 -3.53
N PRO A 77 -9.47 21.08 -2.19
CA PRO A 77 -9.25 22.33 -1.48
C PRO A 77 -8.10 23.17 -2.08
N ASN A 78 -8.33 24.48 -2.26
CA ASN A 78 -7.36 25.41 -2.86
C ASN A 78 -5.99 25.42 -2.16
N VAL A 79 -5.97 25.13 -0.85
CA VAL A 79 -4.73 25.00 -0.07
C VAL A 79 -3.86 23.86 -0.60
N LEU A 80 -4.45 22.70 -0.93
CA LEU A 80 -3.71 21.55 -1.46
C LEU A 80 -3.21 21.82 -2.89
N GLN A 81 -3.99 22.54 -3.69
CA GLN A 81 -3.54 23.00 -5.00
C GLN A 81 -2.33 23.94 -4.88
N GLY A 82 -2.37 24.88 -3.94
CA GLY A 82 -1.26 25.79 -3.65
C GLY A 82 -0.01 25.07 -3.16
N GLU A 83 -0.14 24.08 -2.28
CA GLU A 83 1.00 23.30 -1.79
C GLU A 83 1.66 22.48 -2.90
N VAL A 84 0.87 21.84 -3.77
CA VAL A 84 1.41 21.10 -4.92
C VAL A 84 2.07 22.04 -5.93
N ALA A 85 1.49 23.22 -6.18
CA ALA A 85 2.07 24.22 -7.08
C ALA A 85 3.38 24.84 -6.55
N ARG A 86 3.62 24.78 -5.24
CA ARG A 86 4.83 25.29 -4.58
C ARG A 86 5.93 24.23 -4.44
N LEU A 87 5.67 22.97 -4.80
CA LEU A 87 6.69 21.93 -4.81
C LEU A 87 7.84 22.34 -5.74
N ASP A 88 9.05 21.95 -5.36
CA ASP A 88 10.22 22.11 -6.21
C ASP A 88 9.95 21.42 -7.56
N PRO A 89 10.26 22.07 -8.71
CA PRO A 89 9.98 21.53 -10.04
C PRO A 89 10.54 20.12 -10.32
N LYS A 90 11.52 19.65 -9.54
CA LYS A 90 12.00 18.26 -9.60
C LYS A 90 10.96 17.22 -9.15
N PHE A 91 9.95 17.64 -8.38
CA PHE A 91 8.81 16.83 -7.96
C PHE A 91 7.65 17.06 -8.91
N LEU A 92 7.55 16.19 -9.92
CA LEU A 92 6.56 16.28 -10.99
C LEU A 92 5.22 15.69 -10.56
N VAL A 93 4.68 16.21 -9.46
CA VAL A 93 3.48 15.70 -8.81
C VAL A 93 2.32 16.66 -9.10
N ASN A 94 1.18 16.14 -9.51
CA ASN A 94 -0.05 16.90 -9.72
C ASN A 94 -1.18 16.27 -8.93
N LEU A 95 -2.23 17.03 -8.64
CA LEU A 95 -3.46 16.49 -8.07
C LEU A 95 -4.23 15.75 -9.16
N ASP A 96 -4.86 14.62 -8.82
CA ASP A 96 -5.75 13.90 -9.72
C ASP A 96 -7.15 14.55 -9.73
N PRO A 97 -7.54 15.26 -10.81
CA PRO A 97 -8.85 15.90 -10.88
C PRO A 97 -10.00 14.89 -11.04
N SER A 98 -9.72 13.64 -11.41
CA SER A 98 -10.73 12.59 -11.55
C SER A 98 -11.16 11.98 -10.21
N HIS A 99 -10.35 12.19 -9.16
CA HIS A 99 -10.61 11.74 -7.80
C HIS A 99 -11.00 12.91 -6.89
N CYS A 100 -12.25 13.38 -7.02
CA CYS A 100 -12.84 14.33 -6.09
C CYS A 100 -12.94 13.70 -4.69
N SER A 101 -12.32 14.32 -3.69
CA SER A 101 -12.17 13.78 -2.33
C SER A 101 -13.48 13.81 -1.56
N ASN A 102 -14.28 12.75 -1.67
CA ASN A 102 -15.51 12.59 -0.88
C ASN A 102 -15.26 11.99 0.52
N ASN A 103 -14.07 11.43 0.77
CA ASN A 103 -13.70 10.74 2.00
C ASN A 103 -12.42 11.29 2.66
N GLY A 104 -12.01 12.51 2.29
CA GLY A 104 -10.79 13.14 2.82
C GLY A 104 -9.47 12.58 2.26
N THR A 105 -9.51 11.62 1.34
CA THR A 105 -8.34 11.11 0.62
C THR A 105 -8.09 11.94 -0.63
N VAL A 106 -6.87 12.41 -0.83
CA VAL A 106 -6.46 13.18 -2.03
C VAL A 106 -5.47 12.36 -2.83
N HIS A 107 -5.76 12.22 -4.12
CA HIS A 107 -4.94 11.43 -5.03
C HIS A 107 -3.93 12.35 -5.73
N LEU A 108 -2.68 11.90 -5.78
CA LEU A 108 -1.58 12.60 -6.44
C LEU A 108 -1.10 11.75 -7.62
N ILE A 109 -0.92 12.37 -8.76
CA ILE A 109 -0.35 11.79 -9.97
C ILE A 109 1.11 12.22 -10.08
N CYS A 110 2.02 11.27 -10.01
CA CYS A 110 3.43 11.50 -10.30
C CYS A 110 3.68 11.31 -11.79
N LYS A 111 4.13 12.35 -12.49
CA LYS A 111 4.59 12.25 -13.87
C LYS A 111 6.03 11.74 -13.89
N LEU A 112 6.19 10.43 -14.14
CA LEU A 112 7.51 9.84 -14.37
C LEU A 112 8.14 10.35 -15.69
N ASP A 113 7.35 10.94 -16.59
CA ASP A 113 7.81 11.34 -17.93
C ASP A 113 8.78 12.52 -17.99
N ALA A 114 8.82 13.36 -16.96
CA ALA A 114 9.71 14.51 -16.95
C ALA A 114 11.02 14.27 -16.18
N ASN A 115 11.23 13.07 -15.62
CA ASN A 115 12.53 12.71 -15.05
C ASN A 115 13.38 11.96 -16.10
N PRO A 116 14.51 12.53 -16.57
CA PRO A 116 15.32 11.93 -17.63
C PRO A 116 15.89 10.56 -17.25
N PHE A 117 16.20 10.35 -15.96
CA PHE A 117 16.64 9.05 -15.46
C PHE A 117 15.52 8.02 -15.53
N LEU A 118 14.32 8.34 -15.02
CA LEU A 118 13.18 7.42 -15.09
C LEU A 118 12.74 7.14 -16.53
N GLN A 119 12.83 8.13 -17.42
CA GLN A 119 12.63 7.93 -18.86
C GLN A 119 13.66 6.99 -19.47
N SER A 120 14.93 7.09 -19.07
CA SER A 120 15.99 6.16 -19.49
C SER A 120 15.70 4.74 -18.99
N VAL A 121 15.31 4.58 -17.72
CA VAL A 121 14.91 3.28 -17.14
C VAL A 121 13.71 2.69 -17.89
N HIS A 122 12.65 3.47 -18.10
CA HIS A 122 11.45 3.03 -18.80
C HIS A 122 11.76 2.61 -20.23
N ARG A 123 12.52 3.43 -20.97
CA ARG A 123 12.94 3.12 -22.34
C ARG A 123 13.75 1.82 -22.41
N CYS A 124 14.72 1.66 -21.51
CA CYS A 124 15.53 0.45 -21.42
C CYS A 124 14.67 -0.78 -21.09
N MET A 125 13.77 -0.65 -20.12
CA MET A 125 12.89 -1.73 -19.69
C MET A 125 11.97 -2.18 -20.81
N THR A 126 11.27 -1.24 -21.45
CA THR A 126 10.35 -1.53 -22.55
C THR A 126 11.06 -2.19 -23.73
N SER A 127 12.26 -1.71 -24.09
CA SER A 127 13.07 -2.34 -25.15
C SER A 127 13.44 -3.78 -24.83
N ARG A 128 13.83 -4.07 -23.58
CA ARG A 128 14.19 -5.44 -23.15
C ARG A 128 12.97 -6.34 -22.95
N LEU A 129 11.84 -5.78 -22.51
CA LEU A 129 10.56 -6.50 -22.39
C LEU A 129 10.09 -7.02 -23.75
N LEU A 130 10.22 -6.22 -24.80
CA LEU A 130 9.90 -6.64 -26.18
C LEU A 130 10.82 -7.74 -26.70
N GLN A 131 11.99 -7.92 -26.10
CA GLN A 131 12.95 -8.98 -26.42
C GLN A 131 12.76 -10.23 -25.55
N LEU A 132 11.92 -10.16 -24.51
CA LEU A 132 11.62 -11.33 -23.69
C LEU A 132 10.68 -12.28 -24.45
N PRO A 133 10.80 -13.60 -24.20
CA PRO A 133 9.82 -14.55 -24.70
C PRO A 133 8.42 -14.26 -24.14
N ASP A 134 7.39 -14.61 -24.91
CA ASP A 134 5.97 -14.50 -24.48
C ASP A 134 5.71 -15.18 -23.13
N LYS A 135 6.51 -16.21 -22.80
CA LYS A 135 6.53 -16.86 -21.49
C LYS A 135 7.83 -16.50 -20.77
N HIS A 136 7.75 -15.58 -19.81
CA HIS A 136 8.86 -15.23 -18.93
C HIS A 136 8.45 -15.39 -17.47
N SER A 137 9.43 -15.73 -16.61
CA SER A 137 9.21 -15.83 -15.17
C SER A 137 9.26 -14.45 -14.51
N VAL A 138 8.68 -14.34 -13.31
CA VAL A 138 8.80 -13.13 -12.48
C VAL A 138 10.27 -12.77 -12.24
N THR A 139 11.14 -13.77 -12.03
CA THR A 139 12.59 -13.55 -11.88
C THR A 139 13.22 -12.91 -13.12
N ALA A 140 12.81 -13.34 -14.32
CA ALA A 140 13.30 -12.75 -15.56
C ALA A 140 12.86 -11.28 -15.69
N LEU A 141 11.60 -10.99 -15.39
CA LEU A 141 11.08 -9.62 -15.37
C LEU A 141 11.85 -8.70 -14.40
N LEU A 142 12.09 -9.17 -13.17
CA LEU A 142 12.81 -8.42 -12.15
C LEU A 142 14.28 -8.20 -12.53
N ASN A 143 14.94 -9.20 -13.12
CA ASN A 143 16.30 -9.06 -13.64
C ASN A 143 16.35 -8.02 -14.77
N THR A 144 15.37 -8.03 -15.68
CA THR A 144 15.28 -7.05 -16.77
C THR A 144 15.09 -5.62 -16.25
N TRP A 145 14.29 -5.44 -15.18
CA TRP A 145 14.13 -4.16 -14.51
C TRP A 145 15.45 -3.68 -13.87
N ALA A 146 16.12 -4.55 -13.11
CA ALA A 146 17.39 -4.23 -12.46
C ALA A 146 18.49 -3.84 -13.48
N GLN A 147 18.58 -4.57 -14.59
CA GLN A 147 19.51 -4.24 -15.69
C GLN A 147 19.17 -2.89 -16.34
N SER A 148 17.88 -2.55 -16.44
CA SER A 148 17.44 -1.27 -17.00
C SER A 148 17.80 -0.09 -16.09
N ILE A 149 17.76 -0.29 -14.77
CA ILE A 149 18.25 0.69 -13.80
C ILE A 149 19.76 0.87 -13.90
N HIS A 150 20.52 -0.23 -13.90
CA HIS A 150 21.98 -0.16 -14.04
C HIS A 150 22.40 0.58 -15.31
N GLN A 151 21.76 0.30 -16.45
CA GLN A 151 22.03 0.99 -17.71
C GLN A 151 21.70 2.49 -17.61
N ALA A 152 20.59 2.85 -16.97
CA ALA A 152 20.22 4.24 -16.77
C ALA A 152 21.21 4.99 -15.88
N CYS A 153 21.74 4.34 -14.83
CA CYS A 153 22.78 4.89 -13.98
C CYS A 153 24.07 5.17 -14.75
N LEU A 154 24.48 4.25 -15.63
CA LEU A 154 25.66 4.43 -16.49
C LEU A 154 25.48 5.56 -17.52
N SER A 155 24.25 5.81 -17.96
CA SER A 155 23.93 6.89 -18.91
C SER A 155 23.78 8.28 -18.27
N ALA A 156 23.72 8.34 -16.93
CA ALA A 156 23.52 9.57 -16.17
C ALA A 156 24.82 10.13 -15.54
N ALA A 157 25.94 9.41 -15.70
CA ALA A 157 27.30 9.81 -15.29
C ALA A 157 28.05 10.45 -16.46
#